data_AF-A0A933DWS6-F1
#
_entry.id   AF-A0A933DWS6-F1
#
_cell.length_a   1.000
_cell.length_b   1.000
_cell.length_c   1.000
_cell.angle_alpha   90.00
_cell.angle_beta   90.00
_cell.angle_gamma   90.00
#
_symmetry.space_group_name_H-M   'P 1'
#
loop_
_entity.id
_entity.type
_entity.pdbx_description
1 polymer ?
#
loop_
_entity_poly.entity_id
_entity_poly.type
_entity_poly.pdbx_seq_one_letter_code
_entity_poly.pdbx_strand_id
1 'polypeptide(L)'
;MQPQSQPQTLTNPYVAGSPLTQSAMFFGREDVFDFVRRTLVGQHQDNILVLYGQRRTGKTSVLYQMRHHLDAKYVPILIDLQGLSLDSMSGFFWELATTIQRQLRRDWQIELPRPESAAFAQNPLKQFQEGFLEQAWEALGDRHLLLMIDEALRLDEQVRAGKLDPQMFDLIRSLTQHNPRLNFIFSIGARLGQVESKEFEVLLNPALYKEISFLDRPSAEALIAKPAQGVYRVTDEAVQRIAEVTSCHAYFTQLLCHSLFSRYAGQMPVLGVQEVESVLPEVVERGTVNLKFVWDDSSLAEKVVLLIMSELAARENRAIMEEEIGIALKSHGLAAPENEVSAALRDLVAREVVSRVEGYLHKFSVDLMRLWLRQSQRIEWLQDQHGEELKAWQAQVEVAAPIAAPRRRGLVLAAAATAAAVLALSFGVVFALPRFLPGAPAGPAPEAVPTTPAVVYDIDRCETRPVPGSDGKVVTDTCVTTIQSESEGKLLRVNMKWTARATVRGLDFVIEKGDDVRNPNMVLEDSKGNAYFYVDLGGGAIGKTSFRNGTTVTGWFLFPVPVLAEPPLAVVDRDQEITVGGIELTRRRGG
;
A
#
# COMPACT_ATOMS: atom_id res chain seq x y z
N MET A 1 -34.81 -37.76 42.44
CA MET A 1 -34.83 -36.77 41.33
C MET A 1 -33.39 -36.40 41.05
N GLN A 2 -32.84 -36.83 39.91
CA GLN A 2 -31.52 -36.37 39.46
C GLN A 2 -31.64 -34.89 39.07
N PRO A 3 -30.66 -34.04 39.42
CA PRO A 3 -30.69 -32.64 39.02
C PRO A 3 -30.58 -32.59 37.50
N GLN A 4 -31.59 -31.99 36.87
CA GLN A 4 -31.56 -31.66 35.44
C GLN A 4 -30.39 -30.69 35.22
N SER A 5 -29.37 -31.16 34.51
CA SER A 5 -28.28 -30.31 34.02
C SER A 5 -28.88 -29.22 33.15
N GLN A 6 -28.72 -27.96 33.57
CA GLN A 6 -29.03 -26.81 32.72
C GLN A 6 -28.24 -26.95 31.40
N PRO A 7 -28.85 -26.69 30.23
CA PRO A 7 -28.12 -26.73 28.98
C PRO A 7 -27.01 -25.68 29.03
N GLN A 8 -25.75 -26.12 28.98
CA GLN A 8 -24.63 -25.22 28.78
C GLN A 8 -24.82 -24.55 27.42
N THR A 9 -25.13 -23.26 27.41
CA THR A 9 -25.15 -22.45 26.19
C THR A 9 -23.73 -22.36 25.65
N LEU A 10 -23.45 -23.11 24.58
CA LEU A 10 -22.17 -23.06 23.87
C LEU A 10 -21.94 -21.63 23.35
N THR A 11 -20.87 -20.98 23.81
CA THR A 11 -20.49 -19.65 23.35
C THR A 11 -19.64 -19.78 22.10
N ASN A 12 -19.95 -19.00 21.06
CA ASN A 12 -19.21 -19.02 19.81
C ASN A 12 -17.80 -18.45 20.02
N PRO A 13 -16.72 -19.24 19.77
CA PRO A 13 -15.36 -18.78 20.01
C PRO A 13 -14.84 -17.88 18.89
N TYR A 14 -15.46 -17.89 17.71
CA TYR A 14 -15.02 -17.12 16.55
C TYR A 14 -15.49 -15.67 16.64
N VAL A 15 -14.53 -14.75 16.54
CA VAL A 15 -14.75 -13.30 16.66
C VAL A 15 -14.59 -12.66 15.29
N ALA A 16 -15.72 -12.34 14.67
CA ALA A 16 -15.75 -11.60 13.41
C ALA A 16 -16.08 -10.12 13.65
N GLY A 17 -15.21 -9.23 13.17
CA GLY A 17 -15.47 -7.79 13.11
C GLY A 17 -14.77 -6.93 14.14
N SER A 18 -14.54 -7.42 15.36
CA SER A 18 -13.77 -6.72 16.40
C SER A 18 -12.29 -7.09 16.35
N PRO A 19 -11.35 -6.15 16.61
CA PRO A 19 -9.94 -6.47 16.81
C PRO A 19 -9.74 -7.48 17.94
N LEU A 20 -8.77 -8.39 17.77
CA LEU A 20 -8.47 -9.44 18.74
C LEU A 20 -7.53 -8.91 19.82
N THR A 21 -8.10 -8.60 20.99
CA THR A 21 -7.35 -8.11 22.15
C THR A 21 -6.81 -9.23 23.03
N GLN A 22 -7.41 -10.42 22.96
CA GLN A 22 -6.97 -11.62 23.68
C GLN A 22 -6.14 -12.54 22.75
N SER A 23 -5.07 -13.12 23.29
CA SER A 23 -4.14 -13.96 22.53
C SER A 23 -4.72 -15.30 22.09
N ALA A 24 -5.71 -15.84 22.82
CA ALA A 24 -6.24 -17.18 22.57
C ALA A 24 -6.88 -17.39 21.19
N MET A 25 -7.37 -16.31 20.56
CA MET A 25 -7.96 -16.34 19.21
C MET A 25 -7.06 -15.73 18.14
N PHE A 26 -5.83 -15.36 18.50
CA PHE A 26 -4.85 -14.78 17.59
C PHE A 26 -3.95 -15.87 17.00
N PHE A 27 -3.90 -15.95 15.67
CA PHE A 27 -3.17 -16.99 14.94
C PHE A 27 -2.21 -16.37 13.92
N GLY A 28 -1.01 -16.95 13.81
CA GLY A 28 0.03 -16.54 12.86
C GLY A 28 0.70 -15.21 13.22
N ARG A 29 1.23 -14.53 12.20
CA ARG A 29 1.89 -13.20 12.28
C ARG A 29 3.26 -13.15 12.94
N GLU A 30 3.89 -14.31 13.16
CA GLU A 30 5.27 -14.37 13.65
C GLU A 30 6.25 -13.65 12.70
N ASP A 31 5.97 -13.65 11.39
CA ASP A 31 6.75 -12.92 10.41
C ASP A 31 6.71 -11.39 10.63
N VAL A 32 5.57 -10.87 11.12
CA VAL A 32 5.40 -9.44 11.45
C VAL A 32 6.10 -9.11 12.76
N PHE A 33 5.92 -9.93 13.81
CA PHE A 33 6.59 -9.69 15.09
C PHE A 33 8.10 -9.85 14.99
N ASP A 34 8.58 -10.80 14.20
CA ASP A 34 10.00 -10.96 13.90
C ASP A 34 10.56 -9.74 13.18
N PHE A 35 9.84 -9.22 12.18
CA PHE A 35 10.22 -7.97 11.52
C PHE A 35 10.33 -6.83 12.53
N VAL A 36 9.30 -6.60 13.36
CA VAL A 36 9.34 -5.50 14.34
C VAL A 36 10.49 -5.69 15.32
N ARG A 37 10.69 -6.88 15.89
CA ARG A 37 11.78 -7.14 16.85
C ARG A 37 13.17 -6.87 16.27
N ARG A 38 13.40 -7.27 15.02
CA ARG A 38 14.71 -7.12 14.36
C ARG A 38 14.95 -5.70 13.88
N THR A 39 13.90 -5.02 13.46
CA THR A 39 14.01 -3.78 12.69
C THR A 39 13.76 -2.55 13.56
N LEU A 40 13.04 -2.67 14.67
CA LEU A 40 12.77 -1.54 15.56
C LEU A 40 14.06 -0.93 16.13
N VAL A 41 15.03 -1.78 16.48
CA VAL A 41 16.34 -1.34 17.00
C VAL A 41 17.26 -0.96 15.84
N GLY A 42 17.59 0.33 15.70
CA GLY A 42 18.58 0.79 14.72
C GLY A 42 19.97 0.97 15.35
N GLN A 43 21.01 1.08 14.51
CA GLN A 43 22.40 1.18 14.97
C GLN A 43 22.73 2.47 15.74
N HIS A 44 22.03 3.57 15.42
CA HIS A 44 22.26 4.89 16.02
C HIS A 44 20.98 5.49 16.65
N GLN A 45 19.81 5.11 16.11
CA GLN A 45 18.48 5.49 16.56
C GLN A 45 17.50 4.43 16.05
N ASP A 46 16.43 4.18 16.79
CA ASP A 46 15.39 3.20 16.44
C ASP A 46 14.66 3.64 15.14
N ASN A 47 14.19 2.66 14.36
CA ASN A 47 13.60 2.92 13.05
C ASN A 47 12.10 3.24 13.16
N ILE A 48 11.60 4.11 12.28
CA ILE A 48 10.15 4.24 12.04
C ILE A 48 9.70 3.02 11.25
N LEU A 49 8.64 2.35 11.70
CA LEU A 49 8.08 1.21 11.00
C LEU A 49 6.68 1.52 10.46
N VAL A 50 6.34 0.97 9.30
CA VAL A 50 5.02 1.06 8.69
C VAL A 50 4.46 -0.34 8.48
N LEU A 51 3.31 -0.63 9.08
CA LEU A 51 2.54 -1.84 8.84
C LEU A 51 1.40 -1.49 7.87
N TYR A 52 1.39 -2.10 6.69
CA TYR A 52 0.37 -1.80 5.68
C TYR A 52 -0.34 -3.07 5.23
N GLY A 53 -1.49 -2.92 4.58
CA GLY A 53 -2.25 -4.05 4.05
C GLY A 53 -3.75 -3.80 4.05
N GLN A 54 -4.50 -4.74 3.51
CA GLN A 54 -5.94 -4.59 3.34
C GLN A 54 -6.71 -4.38 4.66
N ARG A 55 -7.88 -3.76 4.54
CA ARG A 55 -8.83 -3.67 5.66
C ARG A 55 -9.14 -5.09 6.12
N ARG A 56 -9.27 -5.29 7.43
CA ARG A 56 -9.65 -6.58 8.03
C ARG A 56 -8.62 -7.73 7.92
N THR A 57 -7.38 -7.49 7.49
CA THR A 57 -6.30 -8.50 7.55
C THR A 57 -5.74 -8.72 8.96
N GLY A 58 -6.04 -7.82 9.90
CA GLY A 58 -5.68 -7.96 11.30
C GLY A 58 -4.60 -6.99 11.78
N LYS A 59 -4.35 -5.89 11.08
CA LYS A 59 -3.40 -4.83 11.48
C LYS A 59 -3.59 -4.39 12.94
N THR A 60 -4.79 -3.91 13.29
CA THR A 60 -5.11 -3.50 14.67
C THR A 60 -4.93 -4.65 15.67
N SER A 61 -5.29 -5.89 15.31
CA SER A 61 -5.06 -7.07 16.17
C SER A 61 -3.57 -7.31 16.42
N VAL A 62 -2.71 -7.17 15.40
CA VAL A 62 -1.25 -7.25 15.53
C VAL A 62 -0.75 -6.17 16.49
N LEU A 63 -1.22 -4.93 16.36
CA LEU A 63 -0.84 -3.85 17.28
C LEU A 63 -1.26 -4.15 18.74
N TYR A 64 -2.45 -4.72 18.97
CA TYR A 64 -2.87 -5.14 20.31
C TYR A 64 -1.99 -6.25 20.90
N GLN A 65 -1.55 -7.19 20.06
CA GLN A 65 -0.70 -8.28 20.52
C GLN A 65 0.75 -7.84 20.74
N MET A 66 1.19 -6.73 20.15
CA MET A 66 2.59 -6.25 20.18
C MET A 66 3.22 -6.26 21.58
N ARG A 67 2.46 -5.89 22.62
CA ARG A 67 2.93 -5.90 24.02
C ARG A 67 3.41 -7.26 24.53
N HIS A 68 2.95 -8.36 23.94
CA HIS A 68 3.31 -9.73 24.32
C HIS A 68 4.49 -10.28 23.52
N HIS A 69 4.90 -9.57 22.44
CA HIS A 69 5.89 -10.05 21.48
C HIS A 69 7.14 -9.15 21.41
N LEU A 70 7.19 -8.05 22.17
CA LEU A 70 8.36 -7.17 22.25
C LEU A 70 9.17 -7.38 23.53
N ASP A 71 10.42 -6.91 23.50
CA ASP A 71 11.28 -6.83 24.67
C ASP A 71 10.63 -5.95 25.76
N ALA A 72 10.81 -6.31 27.02
CA ALA A 72 10.23 -5.62 28.18
C ALA A 72 10.66 -4.14 28.30
N LYS A 73 11.74 -3.73 27.63
CA LYS A 73 12.13 -2.31 27.57
C LYS A 73 11.16 -1.45 26.77
N TYR A 74 10.39 -2.03 25.85
CA TYR A 74 9.42 -1.29 25.04
C TYR A 74 8.06 -1.23 25.73
N VAL A 75 7.51 -0.02 25.78
CA VAL A 75 6.18 0.29 26.32
C VAL A 75 5.29 0.68 25.13
N PRO A 76 4.66 -0.28 24.45
CA PRO A 76 3.72 0.00 23.36
C PRO A 76 2.44 0.67 23.88
N ILE A 77 2.07 1.76 23.22
CA ILE A 77 0.84 2.52 23.42
C ILE A 77 0.12 2.62 22.08
N LEU A 78 -1.11 2.13 22.02
CA LEU A 78 -1.93 2.15 20.80
C LEU A 78 -2.71 3.46 20.69
N ILE A 79 -2.50 4.21 19.62
CA ILE A 79 -3.25 5.43 19.31
C ILE A 79 -4.16 5.14 18.12
N ASP A 80 -5.44 4.84 18.40
CA ASP A 80 -6.45 4.63 17.35
C ASP A 80 -7.02 5.97 16.88
N LEU A 81 -6.55 6.46 15.74
CA LEU A 81 -6.98 7.75 15.21
C LEU A 81 -8.45 7.77 14.79
N GLN A 82 -9.14 6.65 14.58
CA GLN A 82 -10.58 6.66 14.32
C GLN A 82 -11.37 7.15 15.55
N GLY A 83 -10.88 6.86 16.75
CA GLY A 83 -11.51 7.25 18.01
C GLY A 83 -11.11 8.64 18.53
N LEU A 84 -10.11 9.31 17.94
CA LEU A 84 -9.63 10.62 18.37
C LEU A 84 -10.34 11.76 17.62
N SER A 85 -10.60 12.87 18.33
CA SER A 85 -10.95 14.15 17.69
C SER A 85 -9.68 14.77 17.11
N LEU A 86 -9.71 15.00 15.80
CA LEU A 86 -8.62 15.55 15.00
C LEU A 86 -9.00 16.91 14.42
N ASP A 87 -9.71 17.72 15.20
CA ASP A 87 -10.32 18.97 14.74
C ASP A 87 -9.42 20.21 14.96
N SER A 88 -8.31 20.06 15.69
CA SER A 88 -7.29 21.10 15.88
C SER A 88 -5.98 20.52 16.42
N MET A 89 -4.89 21.28 16.29
CA MET A 89 -3.60 20.92 16.88
C MET A 89 -3.66 20.80 18.42
N SER A 90 -4.33 21.73 19.10
CA SER A 90 -4.54 21.67 20.57
C SER A 90 -5.27 20.40 21.00
N GLY A 91 -6.38 20.08 20.31
CA GLY A 91 -7.17 18.88 20.59
C GLY A 91 -6.36 17.61 20.35
N PHE A 92 -5.66 17.53 19.23
CA PHE A 92 -4.85 16.36 18.87
C PHE A 92 -3.77 16.06 19.92
N PHE A 93 -2.91 17.03 20.27
CA PHE A 93 -1.83 16.79 21.24
C PHE A 93 -2.34 16.52 22.65
N TRP A 94 -3.44 17.16 23.06
CA TRP A 94 -4.05 16.88 24.35
C TRP A 94 -4.65 15.46 24.41
N GLU A 95 -5.37 15.02 23.37
CA GLU A 95 -5.93 13.66 23.28
C GLU A 95 -4.82 12.61 23.19
N LEU A 96 -3.73 12.91 22.47
CA LEU A 96 -2.55 12.06 22.40
C LEU A 96 -1.92 11.88 23.80
N ALA A 97 -1.62 12.97 24.51
CA ALA A 97 -1.08 12.94 25.86
C ALA A 97 -2.02 12.21 26.84
N THR A 98 -3.32 12.49 26.78
CA THR A 98 -4.34 11.86 27.62
C THR A 98 -4.44 10.36 27.35
N THR A 99 -4.32 9.94 26.09
CA THR A 99 -4.34 8.54 25.70
C THR A 99 -3.09 7.79 26.17
N ILE A 100 -1.91 8.40 26.03
CA ILE A 100 -0.65 7.86 26.55
C ILE A 100 -0.75 7.70 28.07
N GLN A 101 -1.12 8.76 28.80
CA GLN A 101 -1.25 8.73 30.26
C GLN A 101 -2.19 7.62 30.74
N ARG A 102 -3.37 7.50 30.12
CA ARG A 102 -4.38 6.52 30.48
C ARG A 102 -3.91 5.08 30.26
N GLN A 103 -3.21 4.80 29.15
CA GLN A 103 -2.69 3.47 28.86
C GLN A 103 -1.48 3.12 29.73
N LEU A 104 -0.59 4.07 30.00
CA LEU A 104 0.51 3.90 30.96
C LEU A 104 -0.02 3.52 32.35
N ARG A 105 -1.08 4.18 32.81
CA ARG A 105 -1.74 3.83 34.07
C ARG A 105 -2.41 2.46 34.04
N ARG A 106 -3.24 2.19 33.04
CA ARG A 106 -4.08 0.99 32.95
C ARG A 106 -3.25 -0.27 32.72
N ASP A 107 -2.31 -0.23 31.77
CA ASP A 107 -1.65 -1.42 31.24
C ASP A 107 -0.25 -1.62 31.83
N TRP A 108 0.39 -0.54 32.32
CA TRP A 108 1.77 -0.57 32.81
C TRP A 108 1.92 -0.16 34.28
N GLN A 109 0.82 0.22 34.94
CA GLN A 109 0.81 0.70 36.33
C GLN A 109 1.76 1.89 36.57
N ILE A 110 1.96 2.72 35.53
CA ILE A 110 2.78 3.93 35.59
C ILE A 110 1.84 5.11 35.78
N GLU A 111 1.94 5.79 36.92
CA GLU A 111 1.12 6.95 37.24
C GLU A 111 1.78 8.24 36.75
N LEU A 112 1.00 9.07 36.07
CA LEU A 112 1.38 10.39 35.56
C LEU A 112 0.24 11.38 35.81
N PRO A 113 0.54 12.67 36.06
CA PRO A 113 -0.47 13.70 36.17
C PRO A 113 -1.37 13.74 34.92
N ARG A 114 -2.66 14.00 35.13
CA ARG A 114 -3.63 14.08 34.04
C ARG A 114 -3.34 15.34 33.21
N PRO A 115 -3.17 15.24 31.87
CA PRO A 115 -2.99 16.41 31.01
C PRO A 115 -4.22 17.32 31.03
N GLU A 116 -4.02 18.60 31.33
CA GLU A 116 -5.08 19.62 31.32
C GLU A 116 -5.22 20.24 29.93
N SER A 117 -6.43 20.24 29.38
CA SER A 117 -6.68 20.76 28.02
C SER A 117 -6.29 22.24 27.87
N ALA A 118 -6.47 23.04 28.91
CA ALA A 118 -6.12 24.47 28.91
C ALA A 118 -4.62 24.70 28.67
N ALA A 119 -3.74 23.80 29.12
CA ALA A 119 -2.31 23.92 28.92
C ALA A 119 -1.89 23.76 27.44
N PHE A 120 -2.69 23.05 26.64
CA PHE A 120 -2.44 22.85 25.21
C PHE A 120 -3.05 23.96 24.33
N ALA A 121 -3.76 24.93 24.90
CA ALA A 121 -4.47 25.94 24.12
C ALA A 121 -3.53 26.95 23.43
N GLN A 122 -2.43 27.33 24.09
CA GLN A 122 -1.53 28.38 23.60
C GLN A 122 -0.39 27.82 22.75
N ASN A 123 0.28 26.77 23.22
CA ASN A 123 1.36 26.11 22.50
C ASN A 123 1.26 24.59 22.68
N PRO A 124 0.41 23.90 21.90
CA PRO A 124 0.16 22.47 22.02
C PRO A 124 1.44 21.64 21.94
N LEU A 125 2.33 22.04 21.02
CA LEU A 125 3.57 21.36 20.68
C LEU A 125 4.53 21.40 21.87
N LYS A 126 4.80 22.60 22.38
CA LYS A 126 5.65 22.80 23.54
C LYS A 126 5.09 22.10 24.77
N GLN A 127 3.78 22.19 24.99
CA GLN A 127 3.14 21.52 26.12
C GLN A 127 3.24 19.99 26.01
N PHE A 128 3.15 19.43 24.81
CA PHE A 128 3.36 18.00 24.61
C PHE A 128 4.82 17.60 24.87
N GLN A 129 5.77 18.33 24.32
CA GLN A 129 7.20 18.03 24.40
C GLN A 129 7.79 18.25 25.80
N GLU A 130 7.78 19.50 26.26
CA GLU A 130 8.41 19.89 27.52
C GLU A 130 7.48 19.62 28.71
N GLY A 131 6.17 19.82 28.52
CA GLY A 131 5.20 19.64 29.60
C GLY A 131 4.93 18.16 29.91
N PHE A 132 4.59 17.37 28.89
CA PHE A 132 4.10 16.00 29.09
C PHE A 132 5.18 14.94 28.91
N LEU A 133 5.95 14.96 27.82
CA LEU A 133 6.93 13.91 27.55
C LEU A 133 8.07 13.89 28.57
N GLU A 134 8.52 15.04 29.10
CA GLU A 134 9.53 15.07 30.17
C GLU A 134 9.07 14.29 31.42
N GLN A 135 7.82 14.50 31.85
CA GLN A 135 7.23 13.74 32.96
C GLN A 135 7.11 12.24 32.63
N ALA A 136 6.73 11.92 31.38
CA ALA A 136 6.67 10.54 30.92
C ALA A 136 8.05 9.87 30.97
N TRP A 137 9.12 10.57 30.60
CA TRP A 137 10.49 10.06 30.65
C TRP A 137 10.96 9.77 32.06
N GLU A 138 10.66 10.65 33.01
CA GLU A 138 10.96 10.40 34.43
C GLU A 138 10.25 9.14 34.94
N ALA A 139 8.97 8.95 34.59
CA ALA A 139 8.19 7.81 35.02
C ALA A 139 8.55 6.49 34.30
N LEU A 140 9.01 6.57 33.04
CA LEU A 140 9.39 5.41 32.24
C LEU A 140 10.78 4.86 32.61
N GLY A 141 11.68 5.70 33.14
CA GLY A 141 13.07 5.32 33.38
C GLY A 141 13.77 5.01 32.06
N ASP A 142 14.53 3.92 32.00
CA ASP A 142 15.27 3.52 30.79
C ASP A 142 14.40 2.86 29.71
N ARG A 143 13.08 2.76 29.93
CA ARG A 143 12.15 2.17 28.95
C ARG A 143 11.90 3.10 27.77
N HIS A 144 11.63 2.49 26.64
CA HIS A 144 11.30 3.15 25.39
C HIS A 144 9.78 3.22 25.22
N LEU A 145 9.26 4.40 24.92
CA LEU A 145 7.86 4.59 24.55
C LEU A 145 7.68 4.27 23.07
N LEU A 146 6.82 3.31 22.75
CA LEU A 146 6.50 2.92 21.37
C LEU A 146 5.06 3.35 21.05
N LEU A 147 4.91 4.42 20.27
CA LEU A 147 3.61 4.90 19.82
C LEU A 147 3.20 4.16 18.55
N MET A 148 2.16 3.34 18.67
CA MET A 148 1.57 2.61 17.55
C MET A 148 0.36 3.40 17.05
N ILE A 149 0.53 4.16 15.97
CA ILE A 149 -0.50 5.01 15.38
C ILE A 149 -1.31 4.17 14.40
N ASP A 150 -2.53 3.80 14.77
CA ASP A 150 -3.44 3.05 13.90
C ASP A 150 -4.25 3.99 13.00
N GLU A 151 -4.50 3.55 11.77
CA GLU A 151 -5.22 4.33 10.74
C GLU A 151 -4.58 5.70 10.47
N ALA A 152 -3.25 5.72 10.30
CA ALA A 152 -2.44 6.94 10.18
C ALA A 152 -2.83 7.86 8.99
N LEU A 153 -3.48 7.31 7.96
CA LEU A 153 -4.04 8.09 6.84
C LEU A 153 -5.04 9.17 7.28
N ARG A 154 -5.66 9.03 8.46
CA ARG A 154 -6.55 10.06 9.00
C ARG A 154 -5.84 11.39 9.24
N LEU A 155 -4.54 11.38 9.55
CA LEU A 155 -3.76 12.61 9.71
C LEU A 155 -3.68 13.36 8.38
N ASP A 156 -3.37 12.65 7.29
CA ASP A 156 -3.34 13.19 5.93
C ASP A 156 -4.69 13.81 5.54
N GLU A 157 -5.78 13.07 5.76
CA GLU A 157 -7.13 13.52 5.47
C GLU A 157 -7.49 14.82 6.22
N GLN A 158 -7.14 14.92 7.51
CA GLN A 158 -7.46 16.12 8.29
C GLN A 158 -6.55 17.30 7.95
N VAL A 159 -5.31 17.06 7.54
CA VAL A 159 -4.43 18.10 7.00
C VAL A 159 -5.00 18.63 5.68
N ARG A 160 -5.42 17.77 4.76
CA ARG A 160 -6.07 18.18 3.51
C ARG A 160 -7.40 18.90 3.75
N ALA A 161 -8.13 18.52 4.79
CA ALA A 161 -9.34 19.22 5.24
C ALA A 161 -9.05 20.56 5.95
N GLY A 162 -7.78 20.94 6.15
CA GLY A 162 -7.38 22.19 6.80
C GLY A 162 -7.61 22.24 8.31
N LYS A 163 -7.85 21.09 8.95
CA LYS A 163 -8.08 20.99 10.41
C LYS A 163 -6.78 20.82 11.20
N LEU A 164 -5.80 20.14 10.61
CA LEU A 164 -4.47 19.97 11.17
C LEU A 164 -3.44 20.72 10.33
N ASP A 165 -2.41 21.25 10.99
CA ASP A 165 -1.31 21.93 10.32
C ASP A 165 -0.31 20.89 9.76
N PRO A 166 0.07 20.93 8.47
CA PRO A 166 1.07 20.03 7.90
C PRO A 166 2.39 19.97 8.68
N GLN A 167 2.78 21.06 9.37
CA GLN A 167 3.99 21.13 10.20
C GLN A 167 4.01 20.09 11.33
N MET A 168 2.88 19.47 11.65
CA MET A 168 2.83 18.37 12.62
C MET A 168 3.72 17.18 12.23
N PHE A 169 3.87 16.90 10.93
CA PHE A 169 4.69 15.78 10.46
C PHE A 169 6.18 16.05 10.65
N ASP A 170 6.62 17.29 10.39
CA ASP A 170 7.97 17.74 10.69
C ASP A 170 8.28 17.66 12.19
N LEU A 171 7.29 17.95 13.04
CA LEU A 171 7.43 17.77 14.48
C LEU A 171 7.57 16.31 14.88
N ILE A 172 6.70 15.42 14.40
CA ILE A 172 6.81 13.98 14.68
C ILE A 172 8.19 13.48 14.29
N ARG A 173 8.70 13.92 13.14
CA ARG A 173 10.06 13.61 12.69
C ARG A 173 11.12 14.16 13.65
N SER A 174 11.01 15.41 14.07
CA SER A 174 11.92 16.04 15.03
C SER A 174 11.91 15.33 16.39
N LEU A 175 10.73 14.89 16.84
CA LEU A 175 10.55 14.11 18.05
C LEU A 175 11.35 12.81 18.00
N THR A 176 11.23 12.05 16.92
CA THR A 176 12.00 10.80 16.73
C THR A 176 13.50 11.05 16.71
N GLN A 177 13.96 12.13 16.08
CA GLN A 177 15.40 12.44 15.96
C GLN A 177 16.06 12.85 17.29
N HIS A 178 15.34 13.59 18.14
CA HIS A 178 15.90 14.12 19.39
C HIS A 178 15.58 13.24 20.61
N ASN A 179 14.70 12.25 20.47
CA ASN A 179 14.28 11.37 21.57
C ASN A 179 14.53 9.91 21.18
N PRO A 180 15.73 9.35 21.45
CA PRO A 180 16.07 7.97 21.07
C PRO A 180 15.22 6.90 21.80
N ARG A 181 14.46 7.30 22.82
CA ARG A 181 13.51 6.44 23.56
C ARG A 181 12.07 6.57 23.06
N LEU A 182 11.80 7.37 22.03
CA LEU A 182 10.47 7.56 21.45
C LEU A 182 10.42 6.95 20.03
N ASN A 183 9.55 5.97 19.87
CA ASN A 183 9.48 5.13 18.67
C ASN A 183 8.08 5.13 18.07
N PHE A 184 8.01 4.86 16.77
CA PHE A 184 6.75 4.88 16.02
C PHE A 184 6.54 3.64 15.16
N ILE A 185 5.35 3.08 15.26
CA ILE A 185 4.78 2.17 14.25
C ILE A 185 3.53 2.85 13.69
N PHE A 186 3.45 3.02 12.38
CA PHE A 186 2.25 3.51 11.69
C PHE A 186 1.53 2.35 11.02
N SER A 187 0.21 2.25 11.21
CA SER A 187 -0.64 1.33 10.44
C SER A 187 -1.41 2.11 9.38
N ILE A 188 -1.31 1.67 8.12
CA ILE A 188 -1.96 2.29 6.96
C ILE A 188 -2.73 1.26 6.11
N GLY A 189 -3.55 1.75 5.18
CA GLY A 189 -4.31 0.94 4.24
C GLY A 189 -3.45 0.14 3.26
N ALA A 190 -4.10 -0.52 2.30
CA ALA A 190 -3.41 -1.35 1.30
C ALA A 190 -2.62 -0.53 0.27
N ARG A 191 -3.04 0.71 0.01
CA ARG A 191 -2.40 1.53 -1.02
C ARG A 191 -1.34 2.42 -0.36
N LEU A 192 -0.07 2.10 -0.56
CA LEU A 192 1.03 2.92 -0.08
C LEU A 192 1.03 4.33 -0.70
N GLY A 193 0.51 4.47 -1.93
CA GLY A 193 0.30 5.76 -2.61
C GLY A 193 -0.96 6.54 -2.23
N GLN A 194 -1.66 6.18 -1.14
CA GLN A 194 -2.80 6.96 -0.62
C GLN A 194 -2.37 8.19 0.19
N VAL A 195 -1.10 8.28 0.56
CA VAL A 195 -0.56 9.49 1.17
C VAL A 195 -0.50 10.57 0.08
N GLU A 196 -1.26 11.64 0.27
CA GLU A 196 -1.33 12.73 -0.72
C GLU A 196 -0.54 13.97 -0.26
N SER A 197 -0.40 14.20 1.06
CA SER A 197 0.40 15.29 1.58
C SER A 197 1.90 14.95 1.52
N LYS A 198 2.66 15.87 0.92
CA LYS A 198 4.11 15.75 0.78
C LYS A 198 4.80 15.67 2.14
N GLU A 199 4.28 16.36 3.13
CA GLU A 199 4.82 16.39 4.49
C GLU A 199 4.68 15.03 5.17
N PHE A 200 3.57 14.32 4.94
CA PHE A 200 3.42 12.97 5.48
C PHE A 200 4.29 11.95 4.74
N GLU A 201 4.42 12.06 3.40
CA GLU A 201 5.38 11.25 2.64
C GLU A 201 6.80 11.43 3.21
N VAL A 202 7.23 12.67 3.45
CA VAL A 202 8.55 12.99 4.00
C VAL A 202 8.78 12.38 5.40
N LEU A 203 7.73 12.30 6.24
CA LEU A 203 7.82 11.60 7.53
C LEU A 203 8.03 10.10 7.35
N LEU A 204 7.40 9.49 6.35
CA LEU A 204 7.46 8.05 6.10
C LEU A 204 8.66 7.62 5.23
N ASN A 205 9.31 8.52 4.50
CA ASN A 205 10.48 8.22 3.67
C ASN A 205 11.60 7.39 4.35
N PRO A 206 12.00 7.65 5.62
CA PRO A 206 13.00 6.81 6.29
C PRO A 206 12.42 5.52 6.89
N ALA A 207 11.11 5.28 6.78
CA ALA A 207 10.45 4.16 7.42
C ALA A 207 10.73 2.84 6.71
N LEU A 208 10.62 1.75 7.49
CA LEU A 208 10.72 0.39 6.99
C LEU A 208 9.33 -0.24 6.98
N TYR A 209 8.96 -0.82 5.86
CA TYR A 209 7.58 -1.24 5.61
C TYR A 209 7.45 -2.75 5.70
N LYS A 210 6.36 -3.20 6.31
CA LYS A 210 5.97 -4.61 6.39
C LYS A 210 4.50 -4.77 6.06
N GLU A 211 4.24 -5.60 5.07
CA GLU A 211 2.88 -5.96 4.70
C GLU A 211 2.25 -6.94 5.70
N ILE A 212 0.97 -6.72 5.98
CA ILE A 212 0.09 -7.64 6.69
C ILE A 212 -0.96 -8.14 5.70
N SER A 213 -0.55 -9.15 4.92
CA SER A 213 -1.35 -9.89 3.94
C SER A 213 -2.29 -10.89 4.64
N PHE A 214 -2.86 -11.87 3.94
CA PHE A 214 -3.69 -12.94 4.51
C PHE A 214 -2.89 -13.87 5.44
N LEU A 215 -3.58 -14.78 6.11
CA LEU A 215 -2.90 -15.75 6.99
C LEU A 215 -2.18 -16.79 6.14
N ASP A 216 -1.02 -17.24 6.62
CA ASP A 216 -0.40 -18.44 6.08
C ASP A 216 -1.32 -19.65 6.29
N ARG A 217 -1.16 -20.65 5.42
CA ARG A 217 -2.05 -21.80 5.39
C ARG A 217 -2.11 -22.55 6.73
N PRO A 218 -0.99 -22.90 7.39
CA PRO A 218 -1.02 -23.50 8.73
C PRO A 218 -1.78 -22.68 9.78
N SER A 219 -1.58 -21.35 9.81
CA SER A 219 -2.29 -20.47 10.74
C SER A 219 -3.78 -20.40 10.47
N ALA A 220 -4.20 -20.38 9.21
CA ALA A 220 -5.61 -20.41 8.83
C ALA A 220 -6.28 -21.74 9.21
N GLU A 221 -5.61 -22.87 8.97
CA GLU A 221 -6.11 -24.20 9.36
C GLU A 221 -6.25 -24.33 10.87
N ALA A 222 -5.28 -23.80 11.63
CA ALA A 222 -5.35 -23.71 13.09
C ALA A 222 -6.51 -22.84 13.56
N LEU A 223 -6.72 -21.67 12.92
CA LEU A 223 -7.85 -20.79 13.20
C LEU A 223 -9.18 -21.47 12.93
N ILE A 224 -9.28 -22.26 11.85
CA ILE A 224 -10.50 -22.99 11.50
C ILE A 224 -10.80 -24.09 12.51
N ALA A 225 -9.81 -24.92 12.87
CA ALA A 225 -10.05 -26.16 13.60
C ALA A 225 -9.98 -26.02 15.12
N LYS A 226 -9.01 -25.27 15.67
CA LYS A 226 -8.73 -25.27 17.13
C LYS A 226 -9.86 -24.66 17.97
N PRO A 227 -10.50 -23.54 17.59
CA PRO A 227 -11.50 -22.91 18.45
C PRO A 227 -12.76 -23.78 18.68
N ALA A 228 -13.15 -24.60 17.69
CA ALA A 228 -14.29 -25.51 17.79
C ALA A 228 -13.93 -26.89 18.39
N GLN A 229 -12.67 -27.10 18.79
CA GLN A 229 -12.22 -28.38 19.32
C GLN A 229 -13.02 -28.75 20.59
N GLY A 230 -13.60 -29.95 20.59
CA GLY A 230 -14.50 -30.40 21.66
C GLY A 230 -15.99 -30.13 21.41
N VAL A 231 -16.34 -29.35 20.37
CA VAL A 231 -17.74 -29.13 19.95
C VAL A 231 -18.06 -29.91 18.67
N TYR A 232 -17.26 -29.73 17.62
CA TYR A 232 -17.34 -30.50 16.38
C TYR A 232 -15.96 -30.58 15.71
N ARG A 233 -15.78 -31.55 14.81
CA ARG A 233 -14.61 -31.64 13.92
C ARG A 233 -14.98 -31.12 12.53
N VAL A 234 -14.13 -30.31 11.93
CA VAL A 234 -14.20 -29.96 10.50
C VAL A 234 -13.36 -30.98 9.73
N THR A 235 -13.87 -31.57 8.63
CA THR A 235 -13.07 -32.48 7.81
C THR A 235 -11.97 -31.75 7.05
N ASP A 236 -10.93 -32.47 6.62
CA ASP A 236 -9.78 -31.85 5.97
C ASP A 236 -10.19 -31.20 4.64
N GLU A 237 -11.13 -31.79 3.89
CA GLU A 237 -11.69 -31.22 2.66
C GLU A 237 -12.51 -29.95 2.96
N ALA A 238 -13.24 -29.92 4.07
CA ALA A 238 -13.97 -28.73 4.49
C ALA A 238 -13.03 -27.61 4.93
N VAL A 239 -11.95 -27.93 5.66
CA VAL A 239 -10.88 -26.97 5.98
C VAL A 239 -10.28 -26.39 4.70
N GLN A 240 -9.96 -27.25 3.72
CA GLN A 240 -9.45 -26.81 2.42
C GLN A 240 -10.43 -25.87 1.73
N ARG A 241 -11.71 -26.23 1.68
CA ARG A 241 -12.74 -25.42 1.05
C ARG A 241 -12.92 -24.05 1.72
N ILE A 242 -12.88 -24.00 3.05
CA ILE A 242 -12.94 -22.74 3.81
C ILE A 242 -11.72 -21.87 3.48
N ALA A 243 -10.53 -22.46 3.49
CA ALA A 243 -9.30 -21.73 3.18
C ALA A 243 -9.28 -21.21 1.73
N GLU A 244 -9.86 -21.93 0.77
CA GLU A 244 -10.00 -21.51 -0.63
C GLU A 244 -11.01 -20.37 -0.82
N VAL A 245 -12.23 -20.51 -0.27
CA VAL A 245 -13.29 -19.51 -0.48
C VAL A 245 -12.96 -18.17 0.21
N THR A 246 -12.21 -18.24 1.31
CA THR A 246 -11.78 -17.07 2.08
C THR A 246 -10.38 -16.59 1.72
N SER A 247 -9.61 -17.36 0.95
CA SER A 247 -8.16 -17.20 0.74
C SER A 247 -7.38 -16.94 2.03
N CYS A 248 -7.75 -17.63 3.10
CA CYS A 248 -7.13 -17.47 4.42
C CYS A 248 -7.20 -16.02 4.95
N HIS A 249 -8.10 -15.18 4.40
CA HIS A 249 -8.30 -13.83 4.87
C HIS A 249 -8.85 -13.87 6.30
N ALA A 250 -8.16 -13.25 7.25
CA ALA A 250 -8.44 -13.37 8.69
C ALA A 250 -9.93 -13.14 9.05
N TYR A 251 -10.51 -12.02 8.63
CA TYR A 251 -11.92 -11.73 8.88
C TYR A 251 -12.90 -12.71 8.22
N PHE A 252 -12.75 -13.01 6.93
CA PHE A 252 -13.69 -13.90 6.25
C PHE A 252 -13.60 -15.34 6.75
N THR A 253 -12.41 -15.80 7.14
CA THR A 253 -12.21 -17.10 7.78
C THR A 253 -12.93 -17.16 9.12
N GLN A 254 -12.77 -16.13 9.97
CA GLN A 254 -13.50 -16.00 11.23
C GLN A 254 -15.02 -15.92 11.01
N LEU A 255 -15.48 -15.14 10.03
CA LEU A 255 -16.91 -14.97 9.75
C LEU A 255 -17.55 -16.29 9.28
N LEU A 256 -16.89 -17.02 8.39
CA LEU A 256 -17.39 -18.31 7.92
C LEU A 256 -17.44 -19.32 9.07
N CYS A 257 -16.37 -19.43 9.86
CA CYS A 257 -16.35 -20.33 11.01
C CYS A 257 -17.38 -19.93 12.07
N HIS A 258 -17.60 -18.63 12.27
CA HIS A 258 -18.65 -18.11 13.14
C HIS A 258 -20.04 -18.55 12.67
N SER A 259 -20.34 -18.47 11.37
CA SER A 259 -21.61 -18.95 10.81
C SER A 259 -21.76 -20.46 10.95
N LEU A 260 -20.71 -21.24 10.70
CA LEU A 260 -20.72 -22.69 10.91
C LEU A 260 -21.02 -23.04 12.37
N PHE A 261 -20.31 -22.42 13.31
CA PHE A 261 -20.51 -22.66 14.73
C PHE A 261 -21.94 -22.29 15.16
N SER A 262 -22.41 -21.12 14.76
CA SER A 262 -23.75 -20.64 15.11
C SER A 262 -24.86 -21.58 14.60
N ARG A 263 -24.62 -22.23 13.45
CA ARG A 263 -25.61 -23.11 12.83
C ARG A 263 -25.55 -24.55 13.33
N TYR A 264 -24.34 -25.11 13.54
CA TYR A 264 -24.16 -26.55 13.72
C TYR A 264 -23.60 -26.96 15.09
N ALA A 265 -23.15 -26.02 15.93
CA ALA A 265 -22.63 -26.35 17.26
C ALA A 265 -23.69 -27.12 18.09
N GLY A 266 -23.29 -28.29 18.60
CA GLY A 266 -24.17 -29.18 19.36
C GLY A 266 -25.20 -29.97 18.53
N GLN A 267 -25.25 -29.77 17.21
CA GLN A 267 -26.16 -30.50 16.31
C GLN A 267 -25.44 -31.62 15.56
N MET A 268 -24.20 -31.37 15.12
CA MET A 268 -23.42 -32.32 14.32
C MET A 268 -21.99 -32.43 14.87
N PRO A 269 -21.46 -33.66 15.06
CA PRO A 269 -20.10 -33.86 15.57
C PRO A 269 -19.03 -33.65 14.49
N VAL A 270 -19.41 -33.71 13.20
CA VAL A 270 -18.49 -33.57 12.06
C VAL A 270 -19.14 -32.70 10.99
N LEU A 271 -18.40 -31.72 10.45
CA LEU A 271 -18.82 -30.84 9.36
C LEU A 271 -17.93 -31.06 8.13
N GLY A 272 -18.56 -31.36 6.99
CA GLY A 272 -17.92 -31.53 5.69
C GLY A 272 -18.14 -30.33 4.77
N VAL A 273 -17.78 -30.50 3.49
CA VAL A 273 -17.88 -29.45 2.46
C VAL A 273 -19.33 -28.98 2.26
N GLN A 274 -20.31 -29.87 2.40
CA GLN A 274 -21.73 -29.52 2.23
C GLN A 274 -22.18 -28.48 3.27
N GLU A 275 -21.76 -28.61 4.52
CA GLU A 275 -22.07 -27.63 5.57
C GLU A 275 -21.41 -26.28 5.29
N VAL A 276 -20.17 -26.28 4.77
CA VAL A 276 -19.47 -25.06 4.34
C VAL A 276 -20.24 -24.35 3.23
N GLU A 277 -20.62 -25.05 2.16
CA GLU A 277 -21.42 -24.49 1.06
C GLU A 277 -22.76 -23.94 1.55
N SER A 278 -23.40 -24.62 2.50
CA SER A 278 -24.72 -24.25 3.02
C SER A 278 -24.77 -22.91 3.75
N VAL A 279 -23.62 -22.40 4.25
CA VAL A 279 -23.52 -21.13 4.97
C VAL A 279 -22.95 -19.99 4.11
N LEU A 280 -22.43 -20.26 2.91
CA LEU A 280 -21.84 -19.21 2.07
C LEU A 280 -22.79 -18.04 1.76
N PRO A 281 -24.09 -18.24 1.45
CA PRO A 281 -25.01 -17.12 1.23
C PRO A 281 -25.11 -16.18 2.43
N GLU A 282 -25.20 -16.73 3.65
CA GLU A 282 -25.22 -15.97 4.89
C GLU A 282 -23.89 -15.25 5.14
N VAL A 283 -22.76 -15.90 4.85
CA VAL A 283 -21.42 -15.30 4.99
C VAL A 283 -21.24 -14.12 4.04
N VAL A 284 -21.72 -14.24 2.80
CA VAL A 284 -21.74 -13.13 1.83
C VAL A 284 -22.61 -11.98 2.35
N GLU A 285 -23.82 -12.27 2.82
CA GLU A 285 -24.73 -11.27 3.38
C GLU A 285 -24.09 -10.51 4.56
N ARG A 286 -23.63 -11.23 5.58
CA ARG A 286 -22.93 -10.65 6.74
C ARG A 286 -21.62 -9.96 6.38
N GLY A 287 -20.96 -10.41 5.32
CA GLY A 287 -19.70 -9.86 4.79
C GLY A 287 -19.87 -8.61 3.93
N THR A 288 -21.10 -8.28 3.52
CA THR A 288 -21.43 -7.25 2.52
C THR A 288 -20.75 -5.92 2.78
N VAL A 289 -20.70 -5.43 4.02
CA VAL A 289 -20.08 -4.13 4.33
C VAL A 289 -18.60 -4.09 3.91
N ASN A 290 -17.84 -5.16 4.12
CA ASN A 290 -16.42 -5.20 3.76
C ASN A 290 -16.23 -5.47 2.26
N LEU A 291 -17.08 -6.30 1.64
CA LEU A 291 -17.03 -6.56 0.20
C LEU A 291 -17.40 -5.31 -0.60
N LYS A 292 -18.46 -4.60 -0.17
CA LYS A 292 -18.88 -3.32 -0.73
C LYS A 292 -17.81 -2.25 -0.56
N PHE A 293 -17.07 -2.23 0.54
CA PHE A 293 -15.95 -1.30 0.71
C PHE A 293 -14.88 -1.50 -0.39
N VAL A 294 -14.50 -2.75 -0.68
CA VAL A 294 -13.55 -3.05 -1.77
C VAL A 294 -14.09 -2.60 -3.12
N TRP A 295 -15.39 -2.82 -3.36
CA TRP A 295 -16.07 -2.35 -4.56
C TRP A 295 -16.08 -0.83 -4.67
N ASP A 296 -16.48 -0.11 -3.62
CA ASP A 296 -16.62 1.34 -3.61
C ASP A 296 -15.26 2.04 -3.76
N ASP A 297 -14.20 1.45 -3.18
CA ASP A 297 -12.80 1.91 -3.31
C ASP A 297 -12.22 1.64 -4.72
N SER A 298 -12.86 0.79 -5.54
CA SER A 298 -12.36 0.45 -6.86
C SER A 298 -12.73 1.52 -7.91
N SER A 299 -11.79 1.79 -8.82
CA SER A 299 -11.98 2.66 -9.98
C SER A 299 -13.05 2.11 -10.93
N LEU A 300 -13.51 2.93 -11.88
CA LEU A 300 -14.49 2.47 -12.87
C LEU A 300 -13.95 1.29 -13.69
N ALA A 301 -12.69 1.35 -14.14
CA ALA A 301 -12.04 0.27 -14.89
C ALA A 301 -11.95 -1.02 -14.06
N GLU A 302 -11.57 -0.91 -12.79
CA GLU A 302 -11.52 -2.05 -11.86
C GLU A 302 -12.91 -2.66 -11.63
N LYS A 303 -13.95 -1.83 -11.44
CA LYS A 303 -15.34 -2.28 -11.30
C LYS A 303 -15.82 -3.06 -12.52
N VAL A 304 -15.52 -2.55 -13.71
CA VAL A 304 -15.83 -3.21 -14.99
C VAL A 304 -15.13 -4.56 -15.07
N VAL A 305 -13.83 -4.62 -14.80
CA VAL A 305 -13.04 -5.87 -14.82
C VAL A 305 -13.59 -6.89 -13.82
N LEU A 306 -13.88 -6.48 -12.58
CA LEU A 306 -14.44 -7.35 -11.55
C LEU A 306 -15.79 -7.93 -11.94
N LEU A 307 -16.68 -7.15 -12.55
CA LEU A 307 -17.98 -7.65 -13.01
C LEU A 307 -17.83 -8.70 -14.11
N ILE A 308 -17.01 -8.41 -15.12
CA ILE A 308 -16.76 -9.34 -16.24
C ILE A 308 -16.10 -10.62 -15.72
N MET A 309 -15.11 -10.52 -14.83
CA MET A 309 -14.52 -11.69 -14.20
C MET A 309 -15.56 -12.51 -13.43
N SER A 310 -16.49 -11.86 -12.71
CA SER A 310 -17.54 -12.56 -11.95
C SER A 310 -18.55 -13.30 -12.84
N GLU A 311 -18.75 -12.83 -14.07
CA GLU A 311 -19.56 -13.48 -15.09
C GLU A 311 -18.83 -14.67 -15.72
N LEU A 312 -17.58 -14.47 -16.14
CA LEU A 312 -16.74 -15.52 -16.73
C LEU A 312 -16.44 -16.66 -15.76
N ALA A 313 -16.37 -16.36 -14.46
CA ALA A 313 -16.22 -17.30 -13.35
C ALA A 313 -17.56 -17.66 -12.68
N ALA A 314 -18.66 -17.75 -13.45
CA ALA A 314 -20.00 -17.90 -12.88
C ALA A 314 -20.18 -19.10 -11.92
N ARG A 315 -19.57 -20.25 -12.25
CA ARG A 315 -19.75 -21.50 -11.51
C ARG A 315 -18.72 -21.68 -10.40
N GLU A 316 -17.48 -21.28 -10.66
CA GLU A 316 -16.33 -21.48 -9.76
C GLU A 316 -15.31 -20.36 -9.95
N ASN A 317 -14.46 -20.13 -8.94
CA ASN A 317 -13.39 -19.13 -8.98
C ASN A 317 -12.19 -19.58 -9.84
N ARG A 318 -12.46 -19.89 -11.12
CA ARG A 318 -11.43 -20.27 -12.09
C ARG A 318 -10.53 -19.08 -12.41
N ALA A 319 -9.33 -19.39 -12.89
CA ALA A 319 -8.46 -18.38 -13.47
C ALA A 319 -8.93 -17.97 -14.87
N ILE A 320 -8.75 -16.70 -15.21
CA ILE A 320 -9.25 -16.03 -16.40
C ILE A 320 -8.09 -15.27 -17.06
N MET A 321 -7.95 -15.41 -18.38
CA MET A 321 -6.97 -14.64 -19.16
C MET A 321 -7.47 -13.22 -19.43
N GLU A 322 -6.54 -12.25 -19.54
CA GLU A 322 -6.89 -10.87 -19.89
C GLU A 322 -7.65 -10.78 -21.23
N GLU A 323 -7.29 -11.63 -22.20
CA GLU A 323 -7.97 -11.69 -23.50
C GLU A 323 -9.44 -12.14 -23.38
N GLU A 324 -9.75 -13.05 -22.45
CA GLU A 324 -11.14 -13.47 -22.19
C GLU A 324 -11.97 -12.29 -21.66
N ILE A 325 -11.39 -11.46 -20.79
CA ILE A 325 -12.02 -10.25 -20.25
C ILE A 325 -12.28 -9.27 -21.40
N GLY A 326 -11.30 -9.04 -22.27
CA GLY A 326 -11.43 -8.17 -23.43
C GLY A 326 -12.51 -8.63 -24.42
N ILE A 327 -12.64 -9.94 -24.65
CA ILE A 327 -13.70 -10.51 -25.50
C ILE A 327 -15.08 -10.31 -24.86
N ALA A 328 -15.21 -10.60 -23.57
CA ALA A 328 -16.47 -10.46 -22.84
C ALA A 328 -16.96 -9.00 -22.74
N LEU A 329 -16.03 -8.05 -22.59
CA LEU A 329 -16.35 -6.62 -22.64
C LEU A 329 -17.02 -6.23 -23.97
N LYS A 330 -16.45 -6.69 -25.09
CA LYS A 330 -17.01 -6.42 -26.43
C LYS A 330 -18.41 -6.99 -26.60
N SER A 331 -18.72 -8.16 -26.03
CA SER A 331 -20.09 -8.71 -26.09
C SER A 331 -21.12 -7.88 -25.31
N HIS A 332 -20.68 -7.11 -24.32
CA HIS A 332 -21.50 -6.16 -23.58
C HIS A 332 -21.55 -4.76 -24.23
N GLY A 333 -21.02 -4.62 -25.45
CA GLY A 333 -20.93 -3.33 -26.13
C GLY A 333 -19.93 -2.37 -25.48
N LEU A 334 -19.00 -2.89 -24.67
CA LEU A 334 -17.98 -2.09 -24.00
C LEU A 334 -16.63 -2.21 -24.72
N ALA A 335 -16.00 -1.06 -25.00
CA ALA A 335 -14.62 -0.99 -25.48
C ALA A 335 -13.72 -0.38 -24.40
N ALA A 336 -12.79 -1.15 -23.86
CA ALA A 336 -11.79 -0.61 -22.95
C ALA A 336 -10.71 0.16 -23.73
N PRO A 337 -10.22 1.31 -23.24
CA PRO A 337 -9.02 1.95 -23.76
C PRO A 337 -7.80 1.05 -23.67
N GLU A 338 -6.79 1.36 -24.48
CA GLU A 338 -5.57 0.57 -24.56
C GLU A 338 -4.89 0.49 -23.17
N ASN A 339 -4.49 -0.73 -22.77
CA ASN A 339 -3.84 -1.04 -21.49
C ASN A 339 -4.67 -0.80 -20.21
N GLU A 340 -5.92 -0.31 -20.29
CA GLU A 340 -6.75 -0.05 -19.09
C GLU A 340 -7.17 -1.33 -18.36
N VAL A 341 -7.47 -2.42 -19.09
CA VAL A 341 -7.77 -3.72 -18.47
C VAL A 341 -6.55 -4.23 -17.71
N SER A 342 -5.39 -4.22 -18.35
CA SER A 342 -4.12 -4.61 -17.73
C SER A 342 -3.78 -3.75 -16.53
N ALA A 343 -3.98 -2.42 -16.61
CA ALA A 343 -3.78 -1.52 -15.49
C ALA A 343 -4.74 -1.80 -14.32
N ALA A 344 -6.03 -2.00 -14.60
CA ALA A 344 -7.01 -2.36 -13.58
C ALA A 344 -6.68 -3.71 -12.92
N LEU A 345 -6.27 -4.72 -13.68
CA LEU A 345 -5.83 -6.01 -13.14
C LEU A 345 -4.60 -5.85 -12.25
N ARG A 346 -3.61 -5.05 -12.68
CA ARG A 346 -2.41 -4.73 -11.91
C ARG A 346 -2.76 -4.11 -10.55
N ASP A 347 -3.63 -3.10 -10.55
CA ASP A 347 -4.04 -2.40 -9.34
C ASP A 347 -4.86 -3.30 -8.41
N LEU A 348 -5.72 -4.16 -8.97
CA LEU A 348 -6.47 -5.17 -8.23
C LEU A 348 -5.56 -6.25 -7.62
N VAL A 349 -4.46 -6.60 -8.29
CA VAL A 349 -3.43 -7.53 -7.78
C VAL A 349 -2.61 -6.89 -6.67
N ALA A 350 -2.16 -5.64 -6.84
CA ALA A 350 -1.42 -4.90 -5.82
C ALA A 350 -2.24 -4.73 -4.52
N ARG A 351 -3.58 -4.71 -4.64
CA ARG A 351 -4.50 -4.67 -3.49
C ARG A 351 -4.96 -6.05 -3.02
N GLU A 352 -4.40 -7.14 -3.55
CA GLU A 352 -4.80 -8.54 -3.35
C GLU A 352 -6.33 -8.78 -3.41
N VAL A 353 -7.06 -8.04 -4.25
CA VAL A 353 -8.48 -8.29 -4.58
C VAL A 353 -8.58 -9.39 -5.63
N VAL A 354 -7.65 -9.36 -6.58
CA VAL A 354 -7.41 -10.37 -7.60
C VAL A 354 -6.02 -10.96 -7.34
N SER A 355 -5.84 -12.25 -7.64
CA SER A 355 -4.56 -12.93 -7.56
C SER A 355 -4.14 -13.41 -8.93
N ARG A 356 -2.84 -13.34 -9.19
CA ARG A 356 -2.20 -13.90 -10.38
C ARG A 356 -1.72 -15.31 -10.05
N VAL A 357 -2.05 -16.29 -10.90
CA VAL A 357 -1.74 -17.72 -10.64
C VAL A 357 -0.47 -18.13 -11.37
N GLU A 358 -0.53 -18.16 -12.71
CA GLU A 358 0.60 -18.45 -13.59
C GLU A 358 0.44 -17.64 -14.88
N GLY A 359 1.52 -17.07 -15.42
CA GLY A 359 1.47 -16.29 -16.66
C GLY A 359 0.55 -15.07 -16.52
N TYR A 360 -0.48 -14.93 -17.37
CA TYR A 360 -1.44 -13.80 -17.34
C TYR A 360 -2.83 -14.22 -16.82
N LEU A 361 -2.88 -15.29 -16.03
CA LEU A 361 -4.12 -15.81 -15.47
C LEU A 361 -4.47 -15.16 -14.13
N HIS A 362 -5.69 -14.64 -14.05
CA HIS A 362 -6.21 -13.89 -12.91
C HIS A 362 -7.44 -14.58 -12.31
N LYS A 363 -7.54 -14.63 -10.99
CA LYS A 363 -8.75 -15.10 -10.27
C LYS A 363 -9.05 -14.19 -9.09
N PHE A 364 -10.27 -14.19 -8.57
CA PHE A 364 -10.54 -13.46 -7.33
C PHE A 364 -9.66 -14.02 -6.22
N SER A 365 -9.01 -13.15 -5.45
CA SER A 365 -8.30 -13.58 -4.26
C SER A 365 -9.30 -14.15 -3.28
N VAL A 366 -10.26 -13.35 -2.81
CA VAL A 366 -11.35 -13.84 -1.94
C VAL A 366 -12.58 -14.18 -2.78
N ASP A 367 -12.93 -15.46 -2.89
CA ASP A 367 -14.07 -15.93 -3.71
C ASP A 367 -15.42 -15.33 -3.26
N LEU A 368 -15.54 -14.95 -1.98
CA LEU A 368 -16.73 -14.23 -1.48
C LEU A 368 -17.01 -12.94 -2.25
N MET A 369 -15.99 -12.25 -2.79
CA MET A 369 -16.17 -11.08 -3.64
C MET A 369 -16.89 -11.43 -4.94
N ARG A 370 -16.50 -12.53 -5.58
CA ARG A 370 -17.17 -13.06 -6.78
C ARG A 370 -18.62 -13.40 -6.48
N LEU A 371 -18.88 -14.13 -5.40
CA LEU A 371 -20.23 -14.53 -4.99
C LEU A 371 -21.11 -13.30 -4.70
N TRP A 372 -20.56 -12.29 -4.03
CA TRP A 372 -21.27 -11.04 -3.74
C TRP A 372 -21.60 -10.25 -5.00
N LEU A 373 -20.64 -10.06 -5.91
CA LEU A 373 -20.86 -9.36 -7.18
C LEU A 373 -22.00 -10.01 -7.97
N ARG A 374 -22.03 -11.34 -8.05
CA ARG A 374 -23.09 -12.08 -8.75
C ARG A 374 -24.49 -11.88 -8.16
N GLN A 375 -24.58 -11.61 -6.87
CA GLN A 375 -25.85 -11.39 -6.17
C GLN A 375 -26.27 -9.92 -6.17
N SER A 376 -25.30 -9.01 -6.12
CA SER A 376 -25.51 -7.62 -5.71
C SER A 376 -25.15 -6.59 -6.77
N GLN A 377 -24.47 -6.97 -7.86
CA GLN A 377 -24.03 -6.05 -8.91
C GLN A 377 -24.25 -6.67 -10.29
N ARG A 378 -24.48 -5.83 -11.30
CA ARG A 378 -24.62 -6.23 -12.70
C ARG A 378 -24.02 -5.16 -13.61
N ILE A 379 -23.54 -5.58 -14.78
CA ILE A 379 -22.91 -4.65 -15.73
C ILE A 379 -23.91 -3.62 -16.24
N GLU A 380 -25.18 -4.01 -16.41
CA GLU A 380 -26.26 -3.13 -16.82
C GLU A 380 -26.52 -2.01 -15.80
N TRP A 381 -26.41 -2.31 -14.50
CA TRP A 381 -26.55 -1.29 -13.45
C TRP A 381 -25.39 -0.30 -13.45
N LEU A 382 -24.18 -0.77 -13.74
CA LEU A 382 -23.03 0.11 -13.90
C LEU A 382 -23.21 1.04 -15.10
N GLN A 383 -23.72 0.52 -16.22
CA GLN A 383 -24.05 1.31 -17.41
C GLN A 383 -25.13 2.36 -17.12
N ASP A 384 -26.16 2.02 -16.33
CA ASP A 384 -27.21 2.96 -15.94
C ASP A 384 -26.73 4.04 -14.97
N GLN A 385 -25.92 3.68 -13.96
CA GLN A 385 -25.47 4.60 -12.90
C GLN A 385 -24.30 5.49 -13.33
N HIS A 386 -23.37 4.95 -14.13
CA HIS A 386 -22.13 5.61 -14.52
C HIS A 386 -22.03 5.81 -16.04
N GLY A 387 -23.15 5.85 -16.76
CA GLY A 387 -23.17 5.85 -18.23
C GLY A 387 -22.35 6.97 -18.86
N GLU A 388 -22.36 8.18 -18.31
CA GLU A 388 -21.55 9.30 -18.82
C GLU A 388 -20.05 9.12 -18.53
N GLU A 389 -19.69 8.66 -17.33
CA GLU A 389 -18.29 8.35 -16.98
C GLU A 389 -17.76 7.18 -17.82
N LEU A 390 -18.60 6.18 -18.09
CA LEU A 390 -18.27 5.02 -18.91
C LEU A 390 -18.08 5.43 -20.37
N LYS A 391 -18.96 6.27 -20.93
CA LYS A 391 -18.76 6.87 -22.26
C LYS A 391 -17.46 7.68 -22.32
N ALA A 392 -17.16 8.49 -21.30
CA ALA A 392 -15.93 9.27 -21.24
C ALA A 392 -14.68 8.38 -21.17
N TRP A 393 -14.73 7.31 -20.37
CA TRP A 393 -13.69 6.29 -20.31
C TRP A 393 -13.51 5.62 -21.68
N GLN A 394 -14.58 5.20 -22.33
CA GLN A 394 -14.56 4.59 -23.67
C GLN A 394 -14.07 5.54 -24.77
N ALA A 395 -14.39 6.84 -24.69
CA ALA A 395 -13.98 7.83 -25.69
C ALA A 395 -12.46 8.04 -25.76
N GLN A 396 -11.72 7.64 -24.72
CA GLN A 396 -10.25 7.63 -24.76
C GLN A 396 -9.70 6.65 -25.83
N VAL A 397 -10.52 5.70 -26.30
CA VAL A 397 -10.21 4.82 -27.44
C VAL A 397 -10.14 5.60 -28.76
N GLU A 398 -10.91 6.68 -28.94
CA GLU A 398 -11.03 7.38 -30.24
C GLU A 398 -9.88 8.37 -30.52
N VAL A 399 -9.11 8.79 -29.51
CA VAL A 399 -8.03 9.78 -29.66
C VAL A 399 -6.74 9.17 -30.25
N ALA A 400 -6.66 7.84 -30.36
CA ALA A 400 -5.49 7.11 -30.86
C ALA A 400 -5.60 6.67 -32.34
N ALA A 401 -6.38 7.35 -33.18
CA ALA A 401 -6.32 7.13 -34.62
C ALA A 401 -4.99 7.72 -35.19
N PRO A 402 -4.25 6.99 -36.05
CA PRO A 402 -2.94 7.43 -36.51
C PRO A 402 -3.07 8.74 -37.30
N ILE A 403 -2.27 9.75 -36.91
CA ILE A 403 -2.04 10.95 -37.70
C ILE A 403 -1.53 10.47 -39.07
N ALA A 404 -2.39 10.51 -40.08
CA ALA A 404 -2.03 10.23 -41.46
C ALA A 404 -0.88 11.17 -41.86
N ALA A 405 0.23 10.58 -42.30
CA ALA A 405 1.40 11.32 -42.78
C ALA A 405 0.99 12.36 -43.83
N PRO A 406 1.49 13.62 -43.76
CA PRO A 406 1.07 14.64 -44.70
C PRO A 406 1.63 14.33 -46.09
N ARG A 407 0.73 14.00 -47.03
CA ARG A 407 1.05 13.98 -48.46
C ARG A 407 1.44 15.39 -48.90
N ARG A 408 2.72 15.59 -49.21
CA ARG A 408 3.20 16.76 -49.95
C ARG A 408 2.52 16.81 -51.32
N ARG A 409 1.70 17.84 -51.56
CA ARG A 409 1.48 18.46 -52.88
C ARG A 409 1.01 19.89 -52.65
N GLY A 410 1.71 20.83 -53.25
CA GLY A 410 1.58 22.27 -52.98
C GLY A 410 0.53 23.00 -53.81
N LEU A 411 0.67 24.33 -53.74
CA LEU A 411 0.07 25.40 -54.54
C LEU A 411 -1.36 25.86 -54.18
N VAL A 412 -1.47 27.03 -53.52
CA VAL A 412 -1.87 28.35 -54.09
C VAL A 412 -2.59 29.24 -53.06
N LEU A 413 -2.25 30.53 -53.11
CA LEU A 413 -2.74 31.69 -52.37
C LEU A 413 -4.25 32.02 -52.53
N ALA A 414 -4.69 32.96 -51.66
CA ALA A 414 -5.89 33.82 -51.67
C ALA A 414 -7.09 33.30 -50.85
N ALA A 415 -7.86 34.09 -50.09
CA ALA A 415 -7.82 35.49 -49.64
C ALA A 415 -8.97 35.69 -48.62
N ALA A 416 -8.94 36.84 -47.92
CA ALA A 416 -10.07 37.55 -47.28
C ALA A 416 -10.67 36.94 -45.99
N ALA A 417 -10.50 37.55 -44.81
CA ALA A 417 -10.93 38.87 -44.31
C ALA A 417 -12.19 38.74 -43.42
N THR A 418 -12.06 39.08 -42.14
CA THR A 418 -12.94 40.03 -41.43
C THR A 418 -12.41 40.30 -40.02
N ALA A 419 -11.85 41.49 -39.83
CA ALA A 419 -11.77 42.19 -38.55
C ALA A 419 -13.13 42.89 -38.33
N ALA A 420 -13.68 43.04 -37.14
CA ALA A 420 -13.37 44.05 -36.11
C ALA A 420 -14.64 44.13 -35.23
N ALA A 421 -14.58 44.29 -33.91
CA ALA A 421 -14.77 45.57 -33.19
C ALA A 421 -15.58 45.21 -31.91
N VAL A 422 -15.45 45.77 -30.69
CA VAL A 422 -14.84 47.01 -30.18
C VAL A 422 -15.04 47.05 -28.64
N LEU A 423 -14.05 47.62 -27.91
CA LEU A 423 -14.05 48.35 -26.61
C LEU A 423 -14.98 47.92 -25.44
N ALA A 424 -14.70 48.13 -24.16
CA ALA A 424 -13.57 48.57 -23.32
C ALA A 424 -14.18 48.78 -21.92
N LEU A 425 -13.40 48.68 -20.85
CA LEU A 425 -13.32 49.71 -19.81
C LEU A 425 -12.26 49.35 -18.76
N SER A 426 -11.55 50.40 -18.38
CA SER A 426 -10.28 50.51 -17.67
C SER A 426 -10.45 50.98 -16.22
N PHE A 427 -9.34 50.87 -15.45
CA PHE A 427 -8.89 51.53 -14.20
C PHE A 427 -8.61 50.52 -13.07
N GLY A 428 -7.48 50.50 -12.35
CA GLY A 428 -6.30 51.37 -12.28
C GLY A 428 -5.70 51.34 -10.85
N VAL A 429 -4.42 51.75 -10.71
CA VAL A 429 -3.59 51.97 -9.48
C VAL A 429 -2.71 50.76 -9.07
N VAL A 430 -1.42 50.67 -9.49
CA VAL A 430 -0.17 51.38 -9.10
C VAL A 430 0.42 50.91 -7.75
N PHE A 431 1.58 50.23 -7.79
CA PHE A 431 2.65 50.37 -6.79
C PHE A 431 4.04 50.20 -7.43
N ALA A 432 4.99 50.97 -6.90
CA ALA A 432 6.25 51.38 -7.50
C ALA A 432 7.41 50.36 -7.38
N LEU A 433 8.30 50.35 -8.38
CA LEU A 433 9.60 49.68 -8.37
C LEU A 433 10.65 50.52 -7.61
N PRO A 434 11.51 49.93 -6.75
CA PRO A 434 12.66 50.64 -6.21
C PRO A 434 13.84 50.64 -7.18
N ARG A 435 14.54 51.77 -7.19
CA ARG A 435 15.77 52.06 -7.93
C ARG A 435 16.96 51.22 -7.46
N PHE A 436 17.76 50.76 -8.42
CA PHE A 436 19.10 50.22 -8.22
C PHE A 436 20.06 51.27 -7.61
N LEU A 437 20.82 50.87 -6.59
CA LEU A 437 22.05 51.52 -6.12
C LEU A 437 23.25 50.60 -6.43
N PRO A 438 24.45 51.13 -6.71
CA PRO A 438 25.60 50.33 -7.11
C PRO A 438 26.41 49.81 -5.90
N GLY A 439 26.76 48.53 -5.96
CA GLY A 439 28.05 47.93 -5.58
C GLY A 439 28.56 48.02 -4.13
N ALA A 440 28.51 46.89 -3.42
CA ALA A 440 29.49 46.52 -2.39
C ALA A 440 30.30 45.30 -2.88
N PRO A 441 31.61 45.19 -2.57
CA PRO A 441 32.46 44.15 -3.13
C PRO A 441 32.10 42.77 -2.57
N ALA A 442 32.21 41.76 -3.43
CA ALA A 442 32.02 40.36 -3.07
C ALA A 442 33.00 39.94 -1.96
N GLY A 443 32.47 39.40 -0.86
CA GLY A 443 33.27 38.64 0.10
C GLY A 443 33.86 37.39 -0.57
N PRO A 444 34.95 36.82 -0.03
CA PRO A 444 35.55 35.61 -0.60
C PRO A 444 34.50 34.49 -0.62
N ALA A 445 34.45 33.77 -1.74
CA ALA A 445 33.62 32.57 -1.87
C ALA A 445 33.91 31.60 -0.72
N PRO A 446 32.90 30.95 -0.13
CA PRO A 446 33.16 29.90 0.86
C PRO A 446 34.03 28.83 0.19
N GLU A 447 35.13 28.49 0.85
CA GLU A 447 36.00 27.39 0.44
C GLU A 447 35.15 26.13 0.22
N ALA A 448 35.35 25.48 -0.93
CA ALA A 448 34.70 24.22 -1.25
C ALA A 448 35.00 23.20 -0.15
N VAL A 449 33.96 22.80 0.58
CA VAL A 449 34.03 21.65 1.49
C VAL A 449 34.44 20.44 0.64
N PRO A 450 35.46 19.66 1.04
CA PRO A 450 35.92 18.53 0.25
C PRO A 450 34.78 17.51 0.14
N THR A 451 34.24 17.35 -1.06
CA THR A 451 33.24 16.33 -1.38
C THR A 451 33.90 14.96 -1.35
N THR A 452 33.47 14.12 -0.41
CA THR A 452 33.83 12.70 -0.43
C THR A 452 33.40 12.12 -1.79
N PRO A 453 34.29 11.46 -2.56
CA PRO A 453 33.94 10.97 -3.89
C PRO A 453 32.82 9.92 -3.81
N ALA A 454 31.81 10.08 -4.68
CA ALA A 454 30.72 9.11 -4.82
C ALA A 454 31.28 7.72 -5.12
N VAL A 455 30.90 6.72 -4.31
CA VAL A 455 31.26 5.32 -4.55
C VAL A 455 30.31 4.77 -5.61
N VAL A 456 30.87 4.25 -6.71
CA VAL A 456 30.13 3.60 -7.80
C VAL A 456 30.38 2.10 -7.74
N TYR A 457 29.30 1.32 -7.79
CA TYR A 457 29.28 -0.13 -7.87
C TYR A 457 28.79 -0.53 -9.27
N ASP A 458 29.65 -1.21 -10.03
CA ASP A 458 29.27 -1.80 -11.32
C ASP A 458 28.50 -3.10 -11.07
N ILE A 459 27.23 -3.15 -11.47
CA ILE A 459 26.33 -4.28 -11.20
C ILE A 459 26.10 -5.11 -12.46
N ASP A 460 25.72 -4.46 -13.57
CA ASP A 460 25.41 -5.06 -14.88
C ASP A 460 24.64 -6.39 -14.80
N ARG A 461 23.56 -6.41 -14.00
CA ARG A 461 22.64 -7.54 -13.91
C ARG A 461 21.32 -7.20 -14.59
N CYS A 462 20.75 -8.19 -15.27
CA CYS A 462 19.49 -8.05 -15.99
C CYS A 462 18.55 -9.19 -15.66
N GLU A 463 17.27 -8.87 -15.62
CA GLU A 463 16.17 -9.83 -15.69
C GLU A 463 15.53 -9.69 -17.08
N THR A 464 15.37 -10.82 -17.78
CA THR A 464 14.75 -10.84 -19.11
C THR A 464 13.36 -11.47 -19.00
N ARG A 465 12.33 -10.74 -19.43
CA ARG A 465 10.95 -11.22 -19.43
C ARG A 465 10.35 -11.20 -20.84
N PRO A 466 9.55 -12.21 -21.23
CA PRO A 466 8.78 -12.15 -22.46
C PRO A 466 7.68 -11.09 -22.34
N VAL A 467 7.42 -10.37 -23.44
CA VAL A 467 6.31 -9.41 -23.50
C VAL A 467 4.98 -10.17 -23.56
N PRO A 468 3.99 -9.81 -22.73
CA PRO A 468 2.64 -10.37 -22.78
C PRO A 468 2.05 -10.37 -24.20
N GLY A 469 1.34 -11.44 -24.58
CA GLY A 469 0.66 -11.54 -25.88
C GLY A 469 1.59 -11.66 -27.11
N SER A 470 2.91 -11.74 -26.92
CA SER A 470 3.88 -11.85 -28.03
C SER A 470 4.25 -13.28 -28.44
N ASP A 471 3.71 -14.31 -27.78
CA ASP A 471 4.17 -15.71 -27.90
C ASP A 471 5.69 -15.90 -27.71
N GLY A 472 6.33 -15.05 -26.89
CA GLY A 472 7.78 -15.05 -26.68
C GLY A 472 8.59 -14.51 -27.87
N LYS A 473 7.94 -13.89 -28.86
CA LYS A 473 8.60 -13.25 -30.02
C LYS A 473 9.25 -11.91 -29.67
N VAL A 474 8.85 -11.31 -28.55
CA VAL A 474 9.41 -10.07 -28.02
C VAL A 474 9.77 -10.27 -26.55
N VAL A 475 10.95 -9.79 -26.15
CA VAL A 475 11.43 -9.80 -24.76
C VAL A 475 11.84 -8.40 -24.34
N THR A 476 11.72 -8.12 -23.04
CA THR A 476 12.27 -6.95 -22.38
C THR A 476 13.40 -7.37 -21.44
N ASP A 477 14.52 -6.67 -21.51
CA ASP A 477 15.59 -6.75 -20.53
C ASP A 477 15.47 -5.55 -19.60
N THR A 478 15.31 -5.82 -18.31
CA THR A 478 15.38 -4.81 -17.25
C THR A 478 16.68 -5.01 -16.49
N CYS A 479 17.59 -4.05 -16.62
CA CYS A 479 18.93 -4.14 -16.09
C CYS A 479 19.20 -3.10 -15.02
N VAL A 480 19.85 -3.50 -13.94
CA VAL A 480 20.55 -2.61 -13.01
C VAL A 480 21.99 -2.51 -13.49
N THR A 481 22.38 -1.34 -13.97
CA THR A 481 23.71 -1.12 -14.57
C THR A 481 24.73 -0.75 -13.50
N THR A 482 24.46 0.32 -12.75
CA THR A 482 25.32 0.78 -11.66
C THR A 482 24.50 1.19 -10.46
N ILE A 483 25.10 1.08 -9.28
CA ILE A 483 24.57 1.68 -8.05
C ILE A 483 25.60 2.69 -7.56
N GLN A 484 25.17 3.91 -7.24
CA GLN A 484 26.06 4.99 -6.83
C GLN A 484 25.61 5.56 -5.49
N SER A 485 26.55 5.81 -4.59
CA SER A 485 26.25 6.52 -3.36
C SER A 485 26.11 8.02 -3.63
N GLU A 486 24.95 8.61 -3.34
CA GLU A 486 24.71 10.05 -3.42
C GLU A 486 24.51 10.66 -2.02
N SER A 487 24.49 11.99 -1.94
CA SER A 487 24.22 12.74 -0.70
C SER A 487 25.10 12.33 0.48
N GLU A 488 26.42 12.32 0.27
CA GLU A 488 27.42 11.89 1.27
C GLU A 488 27.23 10.44 1.76
N GLY A 489 26.68 9.57 0.90
CA GLY A 489 26.44 8.17 1.24
C GLY A 489 25.15 7.94 2.02
N LYS A 490 24.17 8.84 1.90
CA LYS A 490 22.83 8.68 2.51
C LYS A 490 21.82 8.06 1.54
N LEU A 491 22.04 8.16 0.23
CA LEU A 491 21.16 7.62 -0.81
C LEU A 491 21.93 6.69 -1.75
N LEU A 492 21.23 5.71 -2.30
CA LEU A 492 21.69 4.87 -3.39
C LEU A 492 20.94 5.23 -4.67
N ARG A 493 21.67 5.76 -5.66
CA ARG A 493 21.16 5.90 -7.02
C ARG A 493 21.35 4.58 -7.75
N VAL A 494 20.25 3.91 -8.02
CA VAL A 494 20.19 2.69 -8.83
C VAL A 494 19.93 3.12 -10.27
N ASN A 495 20.96 3.05 -11.12
CA ASN A 495 20.83 3.33 -12.54
C ASN A 495 20.33 2.09 -13.26
N MET A 496 19.33 2.28 -14.11
CA MET A 496 18.64 1.21 -14.79
C MET A 496 18.59 1.44 -16.30
N LYS A 497 18.49 0.32 -17.00
CA LYS A 497 18.35 0.27 -18.45
C LYS A 497 17.26 -0.73 -18.81
N TRP A 498 16.32 -0.28 -19.64
CA TRP A 498 15.29 -1.13 -20.24
C TRP A 498 15.57 -1.27 -21.73
N THR A 499 15.52 -2.49 -22.25
CA THR A 499 15.72 -2.77 -23.68
C THR A 499 14.64 -3.71 -24.17
N ALA A 500 14.00 -3.41 -25.30
CA ALA A 500 13.07 -4.32 -25.95
C ALA A 500 13.73 -4.96 -27.17
N ARG A 501 13.63 -6.28 -27.32
CA ARG A 501 14.24 -7.02 -28.44
C ARG A 501 13.29 -8.06 -29.01
N ALA A 502 13.29 -8.20 -30.33
CA ALA A 502 12.66 -9.34 -30.97
C ALA A 502 13.55 -10.58 -30.84
N THR A 503 12.95 -11.73 -30.56
CA THR A 503 13.63 -13.03 -30.59
C THR A 503 13.63 -13.63 -32.00
N VAL A 504 12.82 -13.09 -32.91
CA VAL A 504 12.73 -13.46 -34.33
C VAL A 504 13.19 -12.32 -35.23
N ARG A 505 13.88 -12.67 -36.32
CA ARG A 505 14.49 -11.71 -37.25
C ARG A 505 13.41 -10.98 -38.06
N GLY A 506 13.55 -9.65 -38.19
CA GLY A 506 12.68 -8.83 -39.03
C GLY A 506 11.31 -8.51 -38.44
N LEU A 507 11.08 -8.82 -37.15
CA LEU A 507 9.86 -8.41 -36.46
C LEU A 507 9.98 -6.96 -36.00
N ASP A 508 9.09 -6.12 -36.53
CA ASP A 508 8.84 -4.78 -36.02
C ASP A 508 7.73 -4.85 -34.97
N PHE A 509 7.94 -4.14 -33.88
CA PHE A 509 6.96 -3.98 -32.81
C PHE A 509 7.12 -2.60 -32.17
N VAL A 510 6.07 -2.18 -31.48
CA VAL A 510 6.13 -1.07 -30.53
C VAL A 510 5.53 -1.60 -29.23
N ILE A 511 6.24 -1.44 -28.13
CA ILE A 511 5.71 -1.70 -26.78
C ILE A 511 5.86 -0.43 -25.95
N GLU A 512 5.04 -0.23 -24.95
CA GLU A 512 5.15 0.94 -24.07
C GLU A 512 5.59 0.52 -22.66
N LYS A 513 6.53 1.28 -22.09
CA LYS A 513 6.80 1.25 -20.66
C LYS A 513 5.95 2.34 -20.01
N GLY A 514 5.29 1.97 -18.91
CA GLY A 514 4.54 2.90 -18.07
C GLY A 514 5.42 3.91 -17.34
N ASP A 515 4.75 4.90 -16.77
CA ASP A 515 5.35 5.88 -15.85
C ASP A 515 5.54 5.22 -14.48
N ASP A 516 6.75 5.33 -13.91
CA ASP A 516 7.04 4.79 -12.58
C ASP A 516 6.84 5.83 -11.47
N VAL A 517 6.38 7.05 -11.78
CA VAL A 517 6.08 8.06 -10.75
C VAL A 517 5.05 7.52 -9.75
N ARG A 518 5.47 7.42 -8.48
CA ARG A 518 4.69 6.87 -7.36
C ARG A 518 4.29 5.39 -7.54
N ASN A 519 5.00 4.63 -8.37
CA ASN A 519 4.86 3.17 -8.42
C ASN A 519 5.23 2.55 -7.05
N PRO A 520 4.26 2.04 -6.26
CA PRO A 520 4.54 1.44 -4.95
C PRO A 520 5.10 0.02 -5.06
N ASN A 521 5.18 -0.54 -6.26
CA ASN A 521 5.67 -1.90 -6.50
C ASN A 521 7.17 -1.95 -6.76
N MET A 522 7.79 -0.80 -7.03
CA MET A 522 9.22 -0.67 -7.28
C MET A 522 9.99 -0.43 -5.98
N VAL A 523 10.68 -1.47 -5.51
CA VAL A 523 11.40 -1.48 -4.24
C VAL A 523 12.80 -2.06 -4.40
N LEU A 524 13.70 -1.62 -3.54
CA LEU A 524 14.93 -2.34 -3.26
C LEU A 524 14.63 -3.31 -2.12
N GLU A 525 14.90 -4.60 -2.28
CA GLU A 525 14.72 -5.63 -1.26
C GLU A 525 16.06 -6.23 -0.85
N ASP A 526 16.19 -6.61 0.41
CA ASP A 526 17.31 -7.40 0.90
C ASP A 526 16.97 -8.89 0.98
N SER A 527 17.96 -9.74 1.29
CA SER A 527 17.77 -11.19 1.40
C SER A 527 16.81 -11.64 2.52
N LYS A 528 16.40 -10.72 3.39
CA LYS A 528 15.44 -10.94 4.47
C LYS A 528 14.03 -10.47 4.14
N GLY A 529 13.82 -9.90 2.94
CA GLY A 529 12.53 -9.38 2.49
C GLY A 529 12.18 -8.02 3.09
N ASN A 530 13.16 -7.27 3.62
CA ASN A 530 12.95 -5.87 3.96
C ASN A 530 12.87 -5.06 2.67
N ALA A 531 11.80 -4.28 2.50
CA ALA A 531 11.59 -3.45 1.32
C ALA A 531 11.89 -1.97 1.61
N TYR A 532 12.67 -1.36 0.72
CA TYR A 532 13.07 0.04 0.74
C TYR A 532 12.48 0.72 -0.51
N PHE A 533 11.65 1.73 -0.31
CA PHE A 533 10.98 2.45 -1.39
C PHE A 533 11.88 3.55 -1.92
N TYR A 534 11.82 3.82 -3.22
CA TYR A 534 12.55 4.95 -3.77
C TYR A 534 11.90 6.26 -3.30
N VAL A 535 12.73 7.29 -3.12
CA VAL A 535 12.31 8.63 -2.69
C VAL A 535 12.30 9.62 -3.85
N ASP A 536 12.96 9.29 -4.96
CA ASP A 536 12.99 10.08 -6.18
C ASP A 536 13.35 9.19 -7.39
N LEU A 537 13.06 9.65 -8.60
CA LEU A 537 13.36 8.95 -9.84
C LEU A 537 13.67 9.91 -10.99
N GLY A 538 14.24 9.41 -12.07
CA GLY A 538 14.47 10.23 -13.26
C GLY A 538 14.88 9.49 -14.52
N GLY A 539 15.03 10.25 -15.59
CA GLY A 539 15.24 9.70 -16.94
C GLY A 539 14.00 8.95 -17.41
N GLY A 540 14.20 7.80 -18.07
CA GLY A 540 13.11 6.97 -18.59
C GLY A 540 12.29 6.19 -17.55
N ALA A 541 12.55 6.42 -16.26
CA ALA A 541 11.62 6.04 -15.21
C ALA A 541 10.38 6.97 -15.19
N ILE A 542 10.51 8.23 -15.64
CA ILE A 542 9.42 9.21 -15.67
C ILE A 542 8.71 9.16 -17.03
N GLY A 543 7.38 9.09 -16.97
CA GLY A 543 6.50 9.20 -18.13
C GLY A 543 6.46 7.94 -19.00
N LYS A 544 5.47 7.90 -19.89
CA LYS A 544 5.33 6.79 -20.84
C LYS A 544 6.39 6.88 -21.93
N THR A 545 7.04 5.75 -22.21
CA THR A 545 8.04 5.68 -23.28
C THR A 545 7.78 4.49 -24.18
N SER A 546 7.68 4.72 -25.50
CA SER A 546 7.50 3.65 -26.49
C SER A 546 8.86 3.08 -26.94
N PHE A 547 8.97 1.76 -26.95
CA PHE A 547 10.15 1.00 -27.37
C PHE A 547 9.91 0.38 -28.73
N ARG A 548 10.93 0.42 -29.59
CA ARG A 548 11.01 -0.39 -30.81
C ARG A 548 12.10 -1.45 -30.66
N ASN A 549 12.18 -2.36 -31.61
CA ASN A 549 13.21 -3.41 -31.61
C ASN A 549 14.63 -2.81 -31.50
N GLY A 550 15.35 -3.19 -30.44
CA GLY A 550 16.69 -2.71 -30.12
C GLY A 550 16.76 -1.33 -29.45
N THR A 551 15.61 -0.69 -29.18
CA THR A 551 15.60 0.58 -28.44
C THR A 551 15.95 0.33 -26.98
N THR A 552 16.86 1.16 -26.49
CA THR A 552 17.28 1.20 -25.10
C THR A 552 16.82 2.53 -24.49
N VAL A 553 16.24 2.46 -23.29
CA VAL A 553 15.94 3.62 -22.46
C VAL A 553 16.69 3.48 -21.14
N THR A 554 17.19 4.58 -20.62
CA THR A 554 17.90 4.62 -19.34
C THR A 554 17.21 5.54 -18.37
N GLY A 555 17.24 5.18 -17.10
CA GLY A 555 16.65 5.95 -16.02
C GLY A 555 17.31 5.57 -14.70
N TRP A 556 16.80 6.11 -13.62
CA TRP A 556 17.35 5.86 -12.29
C TRP A 556 16.27 6.02 -11.22
N PHE A 557 16.51 5.35 -10.10
CA PHE A 557 15.74 5.47 -8.86
C PHE A 557 16.69 5.80 -7.72
N LEU A 558 16.29 6.70 -6.82
CA LEU A 558 17.02 7.02 -5.60
C LEU A 558 16.37 6.29 -4.43
N PHE A 559 17.11 5.37 -3.81
CA PHE A 559 16.68 4.64 -2.62
C PHE A 559 17.40 5.14 -1.38
N PRO A 560 16.79 5.07 -0.18
CA PRO A 560 17.52 5.25 1.06
C PRO A 560 18.62 4.17 1.18
N VAL A 561 19.77 4.53 1.74
CA VAL A 561 20.81 3.53 2.02
C VAL A 561 20.30 2.57 3.10
N PRO A 562 20.18 1.26 2.80
CA PRO A 562 19.63 0.32 3.76
C PRO A 562 20.64 0.06 4.88
N VAL A 563 20.37 0.61 6.06
CA VAL A 563 21.26 0.58 7.25
C VAL A 563 21.52 -0.85 7.75
N LEU A 564 20.60 -1.78 7.49
CA LEU A 564 20.63 -3.17 7.94
C LEU A 564 20.52 -4.18 6.78
N ALA A 565 20.76 -3.76 5.54
CA ALA A 565 20.63 -4.66 4.40
C ALA A 565 21.51 -5.91 4.59
N GLU A 566 20.88 -7.08 4.51
CA GLU A 566 21.62 -8.31 4.34
C GLU A 566 21.72 -8.65 2.85
N PRO A 567 22.91 -8.51 2.24
CA PRO A 567 23.10 -8.85 0.84
C PRO A 567 22.84 -10.35 0.60
N PRO A 568 22.51 -10.74 -0.64
CA PRO A 568 22.39 -9.87 -1.81
C PRO A 568 21.12 -9.02 -1.79
N LEU A 569 21.23 -7.80 -2.33
CA LEU A 569 20.10 -6.94 -2.63
C LEU A 569 19.42 -7.40 -3.93
N ALA A 570 18.17 -6.98 -4.10
CA ALA A 570 17.40 -7.13 -5.32
C ALA A 570 16.63 -5.84 -5.62
N VAL A 571 16.58 -5.44 -6.89
CA VAL A 571 15.61 -4.44 -7.35
C VAL A 571 14.39 -5.19 -7.83
N VAL A 572 13.26 -4.96 -7.19
CA VAL A 572 12.02 -5.70 -7.40
C VAL A 572 10.95 -4.74 -7.89
N ASP A 573 10.32 -5.08 -9.01
CA ASP A 573 9.09 -4.46 -9.49
C ASP A 573 7.98 -5.51 -9.38
N ARG A 574 7.23 -5.45 -8.27
CA ARG A 574 6.37 -6.56 -7.81
C ARG A 574 5.21 -6.86 -8.77
N ASP A 575 4.65 -5.85 -9.40
CA ASP A 575 3.51 -5.97 -10.31
C ASP A 575 3.93 -6.45 -11.72
N GLN A 576 5.14 -6.12 -12.15
CA GLN A 576 5.75 -6.62 -13.37
C GLN A 576 6.48 -7.96 -13.18
N GLU A 577 6.55 -8.44 -11.93
CA GLU A 577 7.31 -9.63 -11.51
C GLU A 577 8.79 -9.56 -11.90
N ILE A 578 9.36 -8.36 -11.96
CA ILE A 578 10.78 -8.21 -12.29
C ILE A 578 11.57 -8.29 -10.99
N THR A 579 12.60 -9.11 -10.96
CA THR A 579 13.52 -9.19 -9.83
C THR A 579 14.94 -9.24 -10.35
N VAL A 580 15.63 -8.10 -10.31
CA VAL A 580 17.07 -8.03 -10.60
C VAL A 580 17.82 -8.28 -9.30
N GLY A 581 17.99 -9.57 -8.96
CA GLY A 581 18.60 -10.03 -7.71
C GLY A 581 20.11 -10.28 -7.78
N GLY A 582 20.69 -10.71 -6.66
CA GLY A 582 22.12 -11.07 -6.59
C GLY A 582 23.05 -9.86 -6.60
N ILE A 583 22.56 -8.69 -6.17
CA ILE A 583 23.31 -7.44 -6.13
C ILE A 583 24.12 -7.40 -4.84
N GLU A 584 25.44 -7.56 -4.96
CA GLU A 584 26.36 -7.37 -3.86
C GLU A 584 27.10 -6.05 -4.04
N LEU A 585 26.99 -5.15 -3.07
CA LEU A 585 27.73 -3.88 -3.05
C LEU A 585 29.18 -4.12 -2.61
N THR A 586 29.92 -4.92 -3.38
CA THR A 586 31.35 -5.17 -3.12
C THR A 586 32.19 -4.07 -3.77
N ARG A 587 32.99 -3.38 -2.97
CA ARG A 587 33.94 -2.38 -3.46
C ARG A 587 34.98 -3.09 -4.33
N ARG A 588 35.11 -2.74 -5.61
CA ARG A 588 36.31 -3.14 -6.37
C ARG A 588 37.53 -2.54 -5.67
N ARG A 589 38.42 -3.38 -5.14
CA ARG A 589 39.82 -2.98 -4.94
C ARG A 589 40.46 -2.91 -6.32
N GLY A 590 40.80 -1.72 -6.77
CA GLY A 590 41.65 -1.50 -7.93
C GLY A 590 41.68 0.00 -8.23
N GLY A 591 42.82 0.63 -8.47
CA GLY A 591 44.21 0.21 -8.54
C GLY A 591 45.06 1.48 -8.72
#